data_AF-A0A1H4GW87-F1
#
_entry.id   AF-A0A1H4GW87-F1
#
_cell.length_a   1.000
_cell.length_b   1.000
_cell.length_c   1.000
_cell.angle_alpha   90.00
_cell.angle_beta   90.00
_cell.angle_gamma   90.00
#
_symmetry.space_group_name_H-M   'P 1'
#
loop_
_entity.id
_entity.type
_entity.pdbx_description
1 polymer ?
#
loop_
_entity_poly.entity_id
_entity_poly.type
_entity_poly.pdbx_seq_one_letter_code
_entity_poly.pdbx_strand_id
1 'polypeptide(L)' 'MDNNFMVGIKTPKTDAKLPGYMKMEEVRQLFAFLERDSHPLALRNQTMLKLLATTGMRRKELVDLTWEQLNFY' A
#
# COMPACT_ATOMS: atom_id res chain seq x y z
N MET A 1 -26.55 -11.49 40.49
CA MET A 1 -26.32 -10.63 39.32
C MET A 1 -24.83 -10.38 39.24
N ASP A 2 -24.14 -11.16 38.42
CA ASP A 2 -22.68 -11.13 38.31
C ASP A 2 -22.25 -9.91 37.49
N ASN A 3 -21.75 -8.89 38.17
CA ASN A 3 -21.28 -7.66 37.55
C ASN A 3 -19.87 -7.90 36.99
N ASN A 4 -19.79 -8.47 35.78
CA ASN A 4 -18.50 -8.68 35.13
C ASN A 4 -17.97 -7.36 34.53
N PHE A 5 -17.05 -6.71 35.25
CA PHE A 5 -16.39 -5.46 34.87
C PHE A 5 -15.52 -5.56 33.59
N MET A 6 -15.26 -6.77 33.09
CA MET A 6 -14.40 -7.02 31.93
C MET A 6 -15.16 -6.98 30.59
N VAL A 7 -16.50 -6.86 30.59
CA VAL A 7 -17.34 -6.90 29.37
C VAL A 7 -16.96 -5.83 28.33
N GLY A 8 -16.39 -4.70 28.75
CA GLY A 8 -15.94 -3.62 27.86
C GLY A 8 -14.46 -3.69 27.44
N ILE A 9 -13.67 -4.60 28.01
CA ILE A 9 -12.23 -4.64 27.78
C ILE A 9 -11.96 -5.59 26.61
N LYS A 10 -11.59 -5.03 25.46
CA LYS A 10 -11.12 -5.83 24.32
C LYS A 10 -9.80 -6.49 24.70
N THR A 11 -9.73 -7.81 24.49
CA THR A 11 -8.50 -8.57 24.67
C THR A 11 -7.38 -7.96 23.81
N PRO A 12 -6.15 -7.83 24.33
CA PRO A 12 -5.01 -7.37 23.55
C PRO A 12 -4.87 -8.19 22.27
N LYS A 13 -4.50 -7.52 21.17
CA LYS A 13 -4.24 -8.22 19.92
C LYS A 13 -3.10 -9.21 20.14
N THR A 14 -3.39 -10.49 19.94
CA THR A 14 -2.38 -11.55 19.91
C THR A 14 -1.41 -11.29 18.76
N ASP A 15 -0.14 -11.64 18.94
CA ASP A 15 0.90 -11.48 17.92
C ASP A 15 0.48 -12.18 16.62
N ALA A 16 0.18 -11.36 15.61
CA ALA A 16 -0.13 -11.85 14.28
C ALA A 16 1.17 -12.27 13.61
N LYS A 17 1.16 -13.42 12.92
CA LYS A 17 2.27 -13.82 12.05
C LYS A 17 2.57 -12.66 11.09
N LEU A 18 3.83 -12.22 11.07
CA LEU A 18 4.26 -11.16 10.17
C LEU A 18 3.89 -11.54 8.73
N PRO A 19 3.20 -10.65 7.99
CA PRO A 19 2.90 -10.88 6.58
C PRO A 19 4.20 -11.11 5.79
N GLY A 20 4.12 -11.91 4.73
CA GLY A 20 5.19 -11.96 3.74
C GLY A 20 5.40 -10.57 3.14
N TYR A 21 6.65 -10.09 3.16
CA TYR A 21 7.03 -8.81 2.57
C TYR A 21 7.83 -9.06 1.29
N MET A 22 7.77 -8.09 0.37
CA MET A 22 8.53 -8.12 -0.86
C MET A 22 9.98 -7.69 -0.60
N LYS A 23 10.94 -8.46 -1.08
CA LYS A 23 12.36 -8.10 -1.06
C LYS A 23 12.64 -7.00 -2.07
N MET A 24 13.69 -6.23 -1.84
CA MET A 24 14.07 -5.14 -2.75
C MET A 24 14.34 -5.63 -4.17
N GLU A 25 14.87 -6.83 -4.33
CA GLU A 25 15.12 -7.50 -5.62
C GLU A 25 13.82 -7.75 -6.37
N GLU A 26 12.78 -8.20 -5.68
CA GLU A 26 11.46 -8.49 -6.24
C GLU A 26 10.76 -7.19 -6.65
N VAL A 27 10.91 -6.11 -5.86
CA VAL A 27 10.42 -4.76 -6.24
C VAL A 27 11.10 -4.29 -7.53
N ARG A 28 12.42 -4.47 -7.65
CA ARG A 28 13.16 -4.11 -8.88
C ARG A 28 12.70 -4.91 -10.09
N GLN A 29 12.45 -6.21 -9.92
CA GLN A 29 11.89 -7.05 -10.98
C GLN A 29 10.48 -6.60 -11.40
N LEU A 30 9.63 -6.25 -10.44
CA LEU A 30 8.31 -5.69 -10.69
C LEU A 30 8.40 -4.41 -11.54
N PHE A 31 9.27 -3.47 -11.19
CA PHE A 31 9.44 -2.24 -11.97
C PHE A 31 9.96 -2.49 -13.38
N ALA A 32 10.93 -3.41 -13.55
CA ALA A 32 11.44 -3.78 -14.86
C ALA A 32 10.38 -4.42 -15.76
N PHE A 33 9.44 -5.19 -15.18
CA PHE A 33 8.30 -5.73 -15.90
C PHE A 33 7.33 -4.63 -16.35
N LEU A 34 6.97 -3.72 -15.44
CA LEU A 34 6.03 -2.62 -15.73
C LEU A 34 6.54 -1.67 -16.82
N GLU A 35 7.86 -1.50 -16.93
CA GLU A 35 8.49 -0.69 -17.97
C GLU A 35 8.40 -1.29 -19.38
N ARG A 36 8.13 -2.60 -19.49
CA ARG A 36 8.03 -3.33 -20.76
C ARG A 36 6.59 -3.68 -21.12
N ASP A 37 5.63 -3.34 -20.26
CA ASP A 37 4.21 -3.61 -20.48
C ASP A 37 3.67 -2.71 -21.60
N SER A 38 3.03 -3.33 -22.60
CA SER A 38 2.43 -2.66 -23.75
C SER A 38 0.91 -2.45 -23.60
N HIS A 39 0.33 -2.82 -22.46
CA HIS A 39 -1.09 -2.63 -22.20
C HIS A 39 -1.48 -1.14 -22.30
N PRO A 40 -2.69 -0.78 -22.78
CA PRO A 40 -3.14 0.63 -22.87
C PRO A 40 -3.09 1.40 -21.53
N LEU A 41 -3.08 0.69 -20.41
CA LEU A 41 -3.01 1.25 -19.06
C LEU A 41 -1.64 1.07 -18.39
N ALA A 42 -0.62 0.62 -19.12
CA ALA A 42 0.71 0.32 -18.59
C ALA A 42 1.30 1.52 -17.84
N LEU A 43 1.25 2.73 -18.43
CA LEU A 43 1.76 3.95 -17.82
C LEU A 43 1.05 4.28 -16.49
N ARG A 44 -0.28 4.14 -16.45
CA ARG A 44 -1.07 4.34 -15.22
C ARG A 44 -0.63 3.34 -14.15
N ASN A 45 -0.58 2.05 -14.48
CA ASN A 45 -0.24 0.99 -13.54
C ASN A 45 1.18 1.17 -13.00
N GLN A 46 2.13 1.50 -13.88
CA GLN A 46 3.50 1.79 -13.54
C GLN A 46 3.60 2.98 -12.58
N THR A 47 2.94 4.10 -12.88
CA THR A 47 2.94 5.28 -12.01
C THR A 47 2.33 4.97 -10.64
N MET A 48 1.19 4.26 -10.60
CA MET A 48 0.55 3.86 -9.34
C MET A 48 1.47 3.01 -8.45
N LEU A 49 2.12 2.00 -9.02
CA LEU A 49 2.99 1.10 -8.27
C LEU A 49 4.30 1.78 -7.86
N LYS A 50 4.88 2.62 -8.71
CA LYS A 50 6.06 3.42 -8.36
C LYS A 50 5.76 4.38 -7.21
N LEU A 51 4.66 5.14 -7.28
CA LEU A 51 4.27 6.06 -6.21
C LEU A 51 4.04 5.35 -4.87
N LEU A 52 3.34 4.22 -4.85
CA LEU A 52 3.14 3.42 -3.64
C LEU A 52 4.45 2.98 -3.01
N ALA A 53 5.35 2.44 -3.83
CA ALA A 53 6.61 1.88 -3.37
C ALA A 53 7.65 2.92 -2.96
N THR A 54 7.63 4.13 -3.54
CA THR A 54 8.59 5.19 -3.21
C THR A 54 8.12 6.11 -2.08
N THR A 55 6.82 6.41 -2.00
CA THR A 55 6.28 7.36 -1.01
C THR A 55 5.71 6.68 0.23
N GLY A 56 5.35 5.39 0.13
CA GLY A 56 4.66 4.68 1.21
C GLY A 56 3.22 5.16 1.45
N MET A 57 2.64 5.93 0.51
CA MET A 57 1.27 6.43 0.64
C MET A 57 0.25 5.28 0.70
N ARG A 58 -0.88 5.53 1.37
CA ARG A 58 -1.97 4.56 1.46
C ARG A 58 -2.68 4.48 0.11
N ARG A 59 -3.26 3.31 -0.18
CA ARG A 59 -4.09 3.09 -1.38
C ARG A 59 -5.15 4.18 -1.58
N LYS A 60 -5.79 4.64 -0.49
CA LYS A 60 -6.84 5.66 -0.56
C LYS A 60 -6.30 7.02 -1.01
N GLU A 61 -5.14 7.41 -0.47
CA GLU A 61 -4.44 8.64 -0.85
C GLU A 61 -4.04 8.61 -2.34
N LEU A 62 -3.60 7.45 -2.84
CA LEU A 62 -3.22 7.30 -4.25
C LEU A 62 -4.41 7.47 -5.19
N VAL A 63 -5.56 6.84 -4.88
CA VAL A 63 -6.73 6.87 -5.78
C VAL A 63 -7.47 8.21 -5.75
N ASP A 64 -7.32 8.98 -4.68
CA ASP A 64 -7.94 10.29 -4.52
C ASP A 64 -7.02 11.45 -4.97
N LEU A 65 -5.81 11.14 -5.47
CA LEU A 65 -4.81 12.12 -5.89
C LEU A 65 -5.31 12.97 -7.07
N THR A 66 -5.23 14.29 -6.93
CA THR A 66 -5.61 15.25 -7.99
C THR A 66 -4.39 16.01 -8.52
N TRP A 67 -4.54 16.62 -9.71
CA TRP A 67 -3.48 17.41 -10.34
C TRP A 67 -3.06 18.63 -9.50
N GLU A 68 -3.99 19.20 -8.73
CA GLU A 68 -3.73 20.36 -7.86
C GLU A 68 -2.76 20.06 -6.71
N GLN A 69 -2.59 18.77 -6.39
CA GLN A 69 -1.70 18.30 -5.33
C GLN A 69 -0.28 18.01 -5.83
N LEU A 70 -0.03 18.13 -7.13
CA LEU A 70 1.26 17.85 -7.76
C LEU A 70 1.95 19.15 -8.18
N ASN A 71 3.12 19.41 -7.62
CA ASN A 71 4.00 20.49 -8.08
C ASN A 71 5.23 19.91 -8.79
N PHE A 72 5.43 20.31 -10.05
CA PHE A 72 6.58 19.92 -10.89
C PHE A 72 7.57 21.05 -11.13
N TYR A 73 7.36 22.21 -10.49
CA TYR A 73 8.14 23.43 -10.65
C TYR A 73 8.85 23.83 -9.36
#